data_AF-A0A2E5TGV1-F1
#
_entry.id   AF-A0A2E5TGV1-F1
#
_cell.length_a   1.000
_cell.length_b   1.000
_cell.length_c   1.000
_cell.angle_alpha   90.00
_cell.angle_beta   90.00
_cell.angle_gamma   90.00
#
_symmetry.space_group_name_H-M   'P 1'
#
loop_
_entity.id
_entity.type
_entity.pdbx_description
1 polymer ?
#
loop_
_entity_poly.entity_id
_entity_poly.type
_entity_poly.pdbx_seq_one_letter_code
_entity_poly.pdbx_strand_id
1 'polypeptide(L)'
;MIRVIFFSMALVVVTVPTSWAADWPECRNAKRESVRLQKALRDGRKLSGYSSGSAMKKARRDKDIWLRKNCRYHSRRLRDLEREMM
;
A
#
# COMPACT_ATOMS: atom_id res chain seq x y z
N MET A 1 32.21 41.82 25.95
CA MET A 1 32.54 41.19 24.65
C MET A 1 31.92 39.81 24.62
N ILE A 2 30.81 39.66 23.91
CA ILE A 2 30.00 38.43 23.86
C ILE A 2 30.51 37.60 22.67
N ARG A 3 31.09 36.42 22.95
CA ARG A 3 31.41 35.42 21.92
C ARG A 3 30.39 34.29 22.00
N VAL A 4 29.27 34.45 21.29
CA VAL A 4 28.36 33.32 21.03
C VAL A 4 28.97 32.52 19.90
N ILE A 5 29.61 31.39 20.24
CA ILE A 5 30.09 30.42 19.27
C ILE A 5 28.88 29.55 18.90
N PHE A 6 28.20 29.92 17.82
CA PHE A 6 27.32 29.05 17.06
C PHE A 6 28.21 28.09 16.26
N PHE A 7 28.27 26.82 16.63
CA PHE A 7 28.81 25.78 15.74
C PHE A 7 28.03 24.46 15.89
N SER A 8 27.07 24.32 14.98
CA SER A 8 26.93 23.13 14.13
C SER A 8 26.71 21.78 14.80
N MET A 9 25.45 21.45 15.09
CA MET A 9 25.00 20.07 15.12
C MET A 9 23.77 19.93 14.22
N ALA A 10 24.01 20.06 12.91
CA ALA A 10 23.06 19.61 11.90
C ALA A 10 23.04 18.08 11.96
N LEU A 11 22.14 17.53 12.78
CA LEU A 11 21.81 16.12 12.80
C LEU A 11 21.12 15.79 11.46
N VAL A 12 21.90 15.50 10.43
CA VAL A 12 21.39 14.94 9.18
C VAL A 12 20.94 13.52 9.51
N VAL A 13 19.68 13.37 9.89
CA VAL A 13 19.01 12.07 9.93
C VAL A 13 18.92 11.60 8.49
N VAL A 14 19.91 10.82 8.06
CA VAL A 14 19.81 10.05 6.83
C VAL A 14 18.69 9.04 7.04
N THR A 15 17.48 9.40 6.61
CA THR A 15 16.35 8.47 6.54
C THR A 15 16.68 7.46 5.46
N VAL A 16 17.37 6.39 5.83
CA VAL A 16 17.53 5.20 5.00
C VAL A 16 16.12 4.75 4.64
N PRO A 17 15.75 4.60 3.35
CA PRO A 17 14.46 4.05 2.97
C PRO A 17 14.53 2.56 3.26
N THR A 18 14.40 2.24 4.54
CA THR A 18 14.25 0.89 4.99
C THR A 18 12.91 0.46 4.43
N SER A 19 12.94 -0.49 3.49
CA SER A 19 11.74 -1.12 2.95
C SER A 19 11.11 -1.92 4.08
N TRP A 20 10.42 -1.22 4.98
CA TRP A 20 9.67 -1.83 6.08
C TRP A 20 8.58 -2.63 5.40
N ALA A 21 8.64 -3.95 5.56
CA ALA A 21 7.52 -4.80 5.21
C ALA A 21 6.29 -4.20 5.89
N ALA A 22 5.24 -3.94 5.11
CA ALA A 22 4.04 -3.34 5.66
C ALA A 22 3.42 -4.29 6.68
N ASP A 23 2.89 -3.72 7.76
CA ASP A 23 2.26 -4.52 8.80
C ASP A 23 1.00 -5.23 8.26
N TRP A 24 0.64 -6.32 8.93
CA TRP A 24 -0.52 -7.13 8.55
C TRP A 24 -1.81 -6.33 8.34
N PRO A 25 -2.19 -5.34 9.17
CA PRO A 25 -3.40 -4.54 8.96
C PRO A 25 -3.41 -3.80 7.62
N GLU A 26 -2.28 -3.22 7.21
CA GLU A 26 -2.16 -2.50 5.94
C GLU A 26 -2.28 -3.46 4.75
N CYS A 27 -1.56 -4.58 4.83
CA CYS A 27 -1.62 -5.65 3.83
C CYS A 27 -3.04 -6.21 3.67
N ARG A 28 -3.73 -6.45 4.79
CA ARG A 28 -5.12 -6.91 4.80
C ARG A 28 -6.06 -5.90 4.16
N ASN A 29 -5.90 -4.61 4.47
CA ASN A 29 -6.75 -3.56 3.90
C ASN A 29 -6.52 -3.42 2.39
N ALA A 30 -5.27 -3.34 1.95
CA ALA A 30 -4.91 -3.26 0.54
C ALA A 30 -5.43 -4.48 -0.26
N LYS A 31 -5.36 -5.68 0.32
CA LYS A 31 -5.90 -6.89 -0.32
C LYS A 31 -7.41 -6.92 -0.38
N ARG A 32 -8.10 -6.51 0.69
CA ARG A 32 -9.57 -6.35 0.68
C ARG A 32 -10.03 -5.42 -0.44
N GLU A 33 -9.35 -4.30 -0.60
CA GLU A 33 -9.66 -3.35 -1.67
C GLU A 33 -9.38 -3.95 -3.06
N SER A 34 -8.24 -4.62 -3.25
CA SER A 34 -7.93 -5.31 -4.51
C SER A 34 -9.00 -6.34 -4.87
N VAL A 35 -9.43 -7.17 -3.91
CA VAL A 35 -10.48 -8.19 -4.14
C VAL A 35 -11.84 -7.55 -4.40
N ARG A 36 -12.21 -6.46 -3.71
CA ARG A 36 -13.44 -5.69 -4.00
C ARG A 36 -13.44 -5.15 -5.43
N LEU A 37 -12.31 -4.59 -5.87
CA LEU A 37 -12.14 -4.11 -7.24
C LEU A 37 -12.22 -5.25 -8.26
N GLN A 38 -11.59 -6.38 -7.98
CA GLN A 38 -11.65 -7.56 -8.83
C GLN A 38 -13.08 -8.08 -8.98
N LYS A 39 -13.84 -8.18 -7.89
CA LYS A 39 -15.25 -8.61 -7.91
C LYS A 39 -16.12 -7.64 -8.71
N ALA A 40 -16.00 -6.35 -8.45
CA ALA A 40 -16.75 -5.34 -9.20
C ALA A 40 -16.42 -5.37 -10.70
N LEU A 41 -15.14 -5.49 -11.07
CA LEU A 41 -14.72 -5.62 -12.47
C LEU A 41 -15.23 -6.90 -13.13
N ARG A 42 -15.27 -8.02 -12.39
CA ARG A 42 -15.83 -9.30 -12.87
C ARG A 42 -17.34 -9.19 -13.13
N ASP A 43 -18.05 -8.48 -12.25
CA ASP A 43 -19.49 -8.25 -12.36
C ASP A 43 -19.85 -7.14 -13.37
N GLY A 44 -18.86 -6.49 -14.00
CA GLY A 44 -19.09 -5.35 -14.90
C GLY A 44 -19.58 -4.08 -14.20
N ARG A 45 -19.47 -4.00 -12.86
CA ARG A 45 -19.96 -2.87 -12.06
C ARG A 45 -18.87 -1.83 -11.83
N LYS A 46 -19.21 -0.54 -11.98
CA LYS A 46 -18.34 0.58 -11.60
C LYS A 46 -18.58 0.94 -10.13
N LEU A 47 -17.54 0.89 -9.29
CA LEU A 47 -17.62 1.34 -7.91
C LEU A 47 -17.64 2.89 -7.84
N SER A 48 -18.41 3.42 -6.89
CA SER A 48 -18.39 4.85 -6.54
C SER A 48 -16.99 5.26 -6.08
N GLY A 49 -16.53 6.44 -6.49
CA GLY A 49 -15.18 6.93 -6.20
C GLY A 49 -14.16 6.71 -7.33
N TYR A 50 -14.51 5.95 -8.37
CA TYR A 50 -13.68 5.82 -9.57
C TYR A 50 -14.30 6.55 -10.77
N SER A 51 -13.46 7.30 -11.49
CA SER A 51 -13.87 8.06 -12.68
C SER A 51 -14.34 7.15 -13.81
N SER A 52 -13.68 6.01 -14.01
CA SER A 52 -13.98 5.05 -15.09
C SER A 52 -13.62 3.61 -14.71
N GLY A 53 -14.10 2.63 -15.50
CA GLY A 53 -13.67 1.24 -15.36
C GLY A 53 -12.16 1.04 -15.60
N SER A 54 -11.55 1.86 -16.47
CA SER A 54 -10.10 1.89 -16.66
C SER A 54 -9.36 2.38 -15.41
N ALA A 55 -9.89 3.39 -14.72
CA ALA A 55 -9.35 3.85 -13.44
C ALA A 55 -9.42 2.75 -12.37
N MET A 56 -10.51 1.97 -12.31
CA MET A 56 -10.61 0.80 -11.42
C MET A 56 -9.58 -0.27 -11.74
N LYS A 57 -9.40 -0.61 -13.03
CA LYS A 57 -8.37 -1.56 -13.47
C LYS A 57 -6.97 -1.10 -13.09
N LYS A 58 -6.69 0.20 -13.23
CA LYS A 58 -5.43 0.81 -12.79
C LYS A 58 -5.26 0.70 -11.27
N ALA A 59 -6.26 1.11 -10.50
CA ALA A 59 -6.22 1.04 -9.04
C ALA A 59 -5.97 -0.39 -8.53
N ARG A 60 -6.64 -1.39 -9.12
CA ARG A 60 -6.40 -2.81 -8.79
C ARG A 60 -4.94 -3.20 -9.04
N ARG A 61 -4.40 -2.87 -10.22
CA ARG A 61 -2.99 -3.17 -10.56
C ARG A 61 -2.02 -2.47 -9.62
N ASP A 62 -2.26 -1.21 -9.30
CA ASP A 62 -1.40 -0.44 -8.40
C ASP A 62 -1.39 -1.07 -6.98
N LYS A 63 -2.54 -1.56 -6.49
CA LYS A 63 -2.65 -2.31 -5.23
C LYS A 63 -1.92 -3.66 -5.28
N ASP A 64 -2.06 -4.42 -6.37
CA ASP A 64 -1.36 -5.71 -6.52
C ASP A 64 0.16 -5.52 -6.55
N ILE A 65 0.66 -4.48 -7.22
CA ILE A 65 2.07 -4.12 -7.22
C ILE A 65 2.54 -3.78 -5.80
N TRP A 66 1.76 -2.96 -5.08
CA TRP A 66 2.09 -2.58 -3.71
C TRP A 66 2.12 -3.79 -2.77
N LEU A 67 1.13 -4.69 -2.86
CA LEU A 67 1.09 -5.93 -2.08
C LEU A 67 2.30 -6.83 -2.36
N ARG A 68 2.71 -6.94 -3.62
CA ARG A 68 3.88 -7.73 -4.01
C ARG A 68 5.19 -7.17 -3.43
N LYS A 69 5.29 -5.85 -3.33
CA LYS A 69 6.48 -5.15 -2.79
C LYS A 69 6.53 -5.19 -1.27
N ASN A 70 5.41 -4.95 -0.60
CA ASN A 70 5.40 -4.67 0.84
C ASN A 70 4.90 -5.85 1.71
N CYS A 71 4.13 -6.78 1.15
CA CYS A 71 3.41 -7.80 1.93
C CYS A 71 3.88 -9.24 1.66
N ARG A 72 5.13 -9.41 1.21
CA ARG A 72 5.70 -10.72 0.83
C ARG A 72 5.59 -11.76 1.97
N TYR A 73 5.87 -11.33 3.20
CA TYR A 73 5.81 -12.18 4.41
C TYR A 73 4.38 -12.61 4.79
N HIS A 74 3.36 -11.92 4.29
CA HIS A 74 1.95 -12.22 4.55
C HIS A 74 1.26 -12.98 3.42
N SER A 75 2.01 -13.44 2.41
CA SER A 75 1.47 -14.07 1.20
C SER A 75 0.47 -15.20 1.43
N ARG A 76 0.68 -16.08 2.43
CA ARG A 76 -0.29 -17.13 2.80
C ARG A 76 -1.61 -16.53 3.28
N ARG A 77 -1.56 -15.66 4.30
CA ARG A 77 -2.75 -15.00 4.87
C ARG A 77 -3.50 -14.17 3.82
N LEU A 78 -2.79 -13.56 2.87
CA LEU A 78 -3.38 -12.83 1.76
C LEU A 78 -4.18 -13.73 0.80
N ARG A 79 -3.74 -14.98 0.56
CA ARG A 79 -4.47 -15.96 -0.26
C ARG A 79 -5.70 -16.48 0.47
N ASP A 80 -5.62 -16.67 1.77
CA ASP A 80 -6.76 -17.12 2.57
C ASP A 80 -7.85 -16.05 2.60
N LEU A 81 -7.46 -14.79 2.83
CA LEU A 81 -8.36 -13.64 2.76
C LEU A 81 -9.01 -13.47 1.38
N GLU A 82 -8.27 -13.74 0.31
CA GLU A 82 -8.83 -13.71 -1.05
C GLU A 82 -9.89 -14.78 -1.26
N ARG A 83 -9.66 -16.00 -0.75
CA ARG A 83 -10.61 -17.12 -0.82
C ARG A 83 -11.86 -16.87 0.00
N GLU A 84 -11.74 -16.24 1.17
CA GLU A 84 -12.89 -15.89 2.02
C GLU A 84 -13.82 -14.85 1.39
N MET A 85 -13.29 -13.99 0.51
CA MET A 85 -14.02 -12.83 -0.02
C MET A 85 -14.55 -12.98 -1.45
N MET A 86 -13.99 -13.89 -2.25
CA MET A 86 -14.42 -14.11 -3.63
C MET A 86 -15.80 -14.77 -3.69
#